data_AF-A0A5E4J3F4-F1
#
_entry.id   AF-A0A5E4J3F4-F1
#
_cell.length_a   1.000
_cell.length_b   1.000
_cell.length_c   1.000
_cell.angle_alpha   90.00
_cell.angle_beta   90.00
_cell.angle_gamma   90.00
#
_symmetry.space_group_name_H-M   'P 1'
#
loop_
_entity.id
_entity.type
_entity.pdbx_description
1 polymer ?
#
loop_
_entity_poly.entity_id
_entity_poly.type
_entity_poly.pdbx_seq_one_letter_code
_entity_poly.pdbx_strand_id
1 'polypeptide(L)'
;MSQRQSIKIIIIFLLCSAIAQSFAENSSEENAKTYYADHIKDLIKSGRDISCNDAIIIGDLNLSGLNLSTNSNSLKIIDSSINIINSEIKGDVEFGNAFFKKPVAFDKTTFSGDDVIFRISEFAEDLAFSDAEFKCPADFSRAKIEKGMTFIKTVWTDRAGFEGIKANESASFRNSKFQGISSFKDALMNGYVDFENSRFDQEASFKGSVFEDTANFLNTRFADLTEFEGAEFCGQANFARSRFDEIADFSSSHFIGSATFYYAKFANTAIFSDAKFGGIAEFRRCGFEGFADFSSADFLGNSRFEDAQFNKAVKFTNSNFINNTSFYETYFDRDAYFEGSRFESKLNLTNATFSRLALPWNAINGHIEYNTATHLDLINNYKNIGWTQDYRDCYYSYMEKKRTSEPFGYAKVMDTISWFYWGYGTKMYNPIAFIISSALIFALIYYGLVRFKWAEAVNKSNQPGCKICPWAKTERDVKSELSFKKALIFSMRIILPIEKKDDFEIKYAHIGKIIWIEIAVFGFLAANFVNYLLSEVQSHFKPP
;
A
#
# COMPACT_ATOMS: atom_id res chain seq x y z
N MET A 1 -15.81 -82.84 -5.73
CA MET A 1 -15.34 -81.54 -5.19
C MET A 1 -13.98 -81.79 -4.52
N SER A 2 -12.93 -82.07 -5.28
CA SER A 2 -12.04 -81.17 -6.05
C SER A 2 -10.91 -80.61 -5.16
N GLN A 3 -9.68 -81.09 -5.41
CA GLN A 3 -8.39 -80.64 -4.86
C GLN A 3 -8.25 -79.12 -4.69
N ARG A 4 -9.02 -78.32 -5.45
CA ARG A 4 -9.10 -76.86 -5.30
C ARG A 4 -9.66 -76.39 -3.95
N GLN A 5 -10.51 -77.16 -3.26
CA GLN A 5 -10.99 -76.79 -1.91
C GLN A 5 -9.92 -77.03 -0.83
N SER A 6 -9.18 -78.14 -0.92
CA SER A 6 -8.08 -78.43 0.02
C SER A 6 -6.92 -77.44 -0.12
N ILE A 7 -6.59 -77.03 -1.35
CA ILE A 7 -5.56 -76.00 -1.59
C ILE A 7 -6.03 -74.63 -1.10
N LYS A 8 -7.32 -74.27 -1.25
CA LYS A 8 -7.86 -73.03 -0.67
C LYS A 8 -7.79 -73.01 0.85
N ILE A 9 -8.07 -74.14 1.53
CA ILE A 9 -7.98 -74.23 2.99
C ILE A 9 -6.52 -74.10 3.46
N ILE A 10 -5.57 -74.73 2.77
CA ILE A 10 -4.13 -74.62 3.10
C ILE A 10 -3.60 -73.21 2.85
N ILE A 11 -4.02 -72.57 1.75
CA ILE A 11 -3.66 -71.16 1.45
C ILE A 11 -4.27 -70.22 2.48
N ILE A 12 -5.51 -70.42 2.91
CA ILE A 12 -6.15 -69.64 3.99
C ILE A 12 -5.42 -69.86 5.32
N PHE A 13 -4.98 -71.09 5.62
CA PHE A 13 -4.24 -71.38 6.85
C PHE A 13 -2.84 -70.76 6.86
N LEU A 14 -2.14 -70.77 5.71
CA LEU A 14 -0.84 -70.11 5.52
C LEU A 14 -0.96 -68.57 5.50
N LEU A 15 -2.05 -68.02 4.95
CA LEU A 15 -2.36 -66.59 5.07
C LEU A 15 -2.70 -66.21 6.50
N CYS A 16 -3.47 -67.03 7.23
CA CYS A 16 -3.75 -66.79 8.65
C CYS A 16 -2.50 -66.91 9.52
N SER A 17 -1.55 -67.81 9.21
CA SER A 17 -0.28 -67.89 9.94
C SER A 17 0.68 -66.75 9.59
N ALA A 18 0.69 -66.29 8.33
CA ALA A 18 1.47 -65.13 7.89
C ALA A 18 0.88 -63.82 8.44
N ILE A 19 -0.44 -63.71 8.54
CA ILE A 19 -1.13 -62.59 9.20
C ILE A 19 -0.90 -62.67 10.72
N ALA A 20 -0.93 -63.85 11.33
CA ALA A 20 -0.59 -64.01 12.74
C ALA A 20 0.89 -63.70 13.03
N GLN A 21 1.81 -64.02 12.11
CA GLN A 21 3.21 -63.61 12.19
C GLN A 21 3.39 -62.10 11.93
N SER A 22 2.63 -61.49 11.02
CA SER A 22 2.68 -60.02 10.81
C SER A 22 2.01 -59.23 11.95
N PHE A 23 1.06 -59.84 12.67
CA PHE A 23 0.50 -59.28 13.91
C PHE A 23 1.43 -59.51 15.11
N ALA A 24 2.18 -60.63 15.14
CA ALA A 24 3.19 -60.91 16.17
C ALA A 24 4.49 -60.11 15.98
N GLU A 25 4.86 -59.75 14.74
CA GLU A 25 5.98 -58.84 14.43
C GLU A 25 5.62 -57.36 14.63
N ASN A 26 4.33 -57.02 14.77
CA ASN A 26 3.86 -55.66 15.10
C ASN A 26 3.45 -55.51 16.58
N SER A 27 3.71 -56.49 17.44
CA SER A 27 3.42 -56.44 18.88
C SER A 27 4.66 -56.56 19.75
N SER A 28 5.81 -56.06 19.28
CA SER A 28 6.88 -55.63 20.17
C SER A 28 6.55 -54.22 20.64
N GLU A 29 5.64 -54.10 21.61
CA GLU A 29 5.70 -52.97 22.55
C GLU A 29 7.11 -53.04 23.17
N GLU A 30 8.05 -52.25 22.65
CA GLU A 30 9.20 -51.83 23.45
C GLU A 30 8.59 -51.19 24.70
N ASN A 31 8.64 -51.91 25.82
CA ASN A 31 8.17 -51.39 27.10
C ASN A 31 8.97 -50.12 27.40
N ALA A 32 8.36 -48.96 27.11
CA ALA A 32 8.95 -47.66 27.36
C ALA A 32 9.43 -47.61 28.81
N LYS A 33 10.70 -47.21 29.02
CA LYS A 33 11.30 -47.23 30.36
C LYS A 33 10.56 -46.24 31.25
N THR A 34 10.02 -46.71 32.37
CA THR A 34 9.33 -45.82 33.31
C THR A 34 10.32 -45.21 34.29
N TYR A 35 10.31 -43.88 34.41
CA TYR A 35 11.04 -43.12 35.42
C TYR A 35 10.07 -42.36 36.32
N TYR A 36 10.36 -42.27 37.60
CA TYR A 36 9.59 -41.42 38.52
C TYR A 36 10.24 -40.04 38.62
N ALA A 37 9.42 -38.99 38.66
CA ALA A 37 9.88 -37.60 38.74
C ALA A 37 10.81 -37.35 39.94
N ASP A 38 10.61 -38.04 41.07
CA ASP A 38 11.48 -37.94 42.25
C ASP A 38 12.93 -38.32 41.95
N HIS A 39 13.16 -39.37 41.14
CA HIS A 39 14.50 -39.76 40.73
C HIS A 39 15.17 -38.68 39.87
N ILE A 40 14.41 -38.04 38.96
CA ILE A 40 14.91 -36.94 38.14
C ILE A 40 15.25 -35.72 39.01
N LYS A 41 14.38 -35.38 39.97
CA LYS A 41 14.63 -34.29 40.94
C LYS A 41 15.89 -34.53 41.78
N ASP A 42 16.17 -35.78 42.14
CA ASP A 42 17.40 -36.15 42.86
C ASP A 42 18.66 -36.05 41.97
N LEU A 43 18.56 -36.38 40.68
CA LEU A 43 19.64 -36.14 39.72
C LEU A 43 19.96 -34.64 39.62
N ILE A 44 18.92 -33.80 39.47
CA ILE A 44 19.05 -32.33 39.43
C ILE A 44 19.73 -31.80 40.71
N LYS A 45 19.27 -32.23 41.90
CA LYS A 45 19.90 -31.86 43.19
C LYS A 45 21.38 -32.24 43.26
N SER A 46 21.73 -33.38 42.68
CA SER A 46 23.10 -33.89 42.68
C SER A 46 24.00 -33.28 41.58
N GLY A 47 23.46 -32.40 40.72
CA GLY A 47 24.21 -31.85 39.59
C GLY A 47 24.54 -32.89 38.52
N ARG A 48 23.81 -34.00 38.46
CA ARG A 48 24.04 -35.09 37.49
C ARG A 48 23.13 -34.91 36.29
N ASP A 49 23.73 -35.08 35.12
CA ASP A 49 23.05 -34.98 33.83
C ASP A 49 21.94 -36.03 33.71
N ILE A 50 20.81 -35.61 33.14
CA ILE A 50 19.60 -36.43 32.95
C ILE A 50 19.53 -36.82 31.48
N SER A 51 19.44 -38.12 31.22
CA SER A 51 19.26 -38.68 29.88
C SER A 51 18.19 -39.77 29.93
N CYS A 52 17.04 -39.47 29.33
CA CYS A 52 15.92 -40.39 29.18
C CYS A 52 15.56 -40.44 27.69
N ASN A 53 15.51 -41.65 27.13
CA ASN A 53 15.05 -41.87 25.76
C ASN A 53 14.03 -43.01 25.78
N ASP A 54 12.98 -42.90 24.96
CA ASP A 54 11.91 -43.90 24.85
C ASP A 54 11.29 -44.20 26.23
N ALA A 55 10.93 -43.15 26.96
CA ALA A 55 10.60 -43.21 28.38
C ALA A 55 9.23 -42.63 28.73
N ILE A 56 8.62 -43.13 29.80
CA ILE A 56 7.45 -42.54 30.45
C ILE A 56 7.90 -42.00 31.81
N ILE A 57 7.76 -40.71 32.03
CA ILE A 57 8.07 -40.05 33.30
C ILE A 57 6.76 -39.82 34.05
N ILE A 58 6.66 -40.35 35.27
CA ILE A 58 5.45 -40.28 36.08
C ILE A 58 5.68 -39.35 37.28
N GLY A 59 4.74 -38.43 37.48
CA GLY A 59 4.69 -37.48 38.60
C GLY A 59 5.28 -36.11 38.27
N ASP A 60 5.15 -35.19 39.22
CA ASP A 60 5.44 -33.77 38.96
C ASP A 60 6.93 -33.45 39.06
N LEU A 61 7.44 -32.85 37.98
CA LEU A 61 8.76 -32.26 37.87
C LEU A 61 8.71 -30.81 38.38
N ASN A 62 8.47 -30.66 39.67
CA ASN A 62 8.41 -29.36 40.33
C ASN A 62 9.70 -29.03 41.09
N LEU A 63 10.32 -27.89 40.76
CA LEU A 63 11.56 -27.42 41.40
C LEU A 63 11.32 -26.62 42.68
N SER A 64 10.11 -26.13 42.95
CA SER A 64 9.79 -25.22 44.07
C SER A 64 10.23 -25.77 45.43
N GLY A 65 10.01 -27.07 45.68
CA GLY A 65 10.40 -27.77 46.89
C GLY A 65 11.87 -28.19 46.98
N LEU A 66 12.69 -27.97 45.93
CA LEU A 66 14.10 -28.33 45.94
C LEU A 66 14.95 -27.21 46.54
N ASN A 67 15.84 -27.59 47.47
CA ASN A 67 16.84 -26.71 48.07
C ASN A 67 18.06 -26.62 47.13
N LEU A 68 18.01 -25.69 46.18
CA LEU A 68 19.06 -25.40 45.20
C LEU A 68 19.68 -24.03 45.50
N SER A 69 20.96 -23.85 45.17
CA SER A 69 21.59 -22.54 45.22
C SER A 69 20.95 -21.58 44.22
N THR A 70 20.94 -20.29 44.53
CA THR A 70 20.39 -19.26 43.65
C THR A 70 21.48 -18.36 43.09
N ASN A 71 21.28 -17.83 41.88
CA ASN A 71 22.16 -16.82 41.30
C ASN A 71 21.88 -15.41 41.88
N SER A 72 22.57 -14.38 41.36
CA SER A 72 22.39 -12.98 41.78
C SER A 72 20.98 -12.45 41.55
N ASN A 73 20.23 -13.03 40.61
CA ASN A 73 18.85 -12.68 40.28
C ASN A 73 17.83 -13.54 41.04
N SER A 74 18.28 -14.29 42.07
CA SER A 74 17.45 -15.23 42.86
C SER A 74 16.85 -16.39 42.06
N LEU A 75 17.39 -16.72 40.87
CA LEU A 75 16.98 -17.89 40.10
C LEU A 75 17.67 -19.15 40.62
N LYS A 76 16.92 -20.25 40.72
CA LYS A 76 17.47 -21.55 41.14
C LYS A 76 18.44 -22.10 40.09
N ILE A 77 19.67 -22.39 40.47
CA ILE A 77 20.71 -22.87 39.56
C ILE A 77 20.52 -24.36 39.30
N ILE A 78 20.44 -24.73 38.02
CA ILE A 78 20.39 -26.11 37.54
C ILE A 78 21.67 -26.37 36.75
N ASP A 79 22.55 -27.18 37.34
CA ASP A 79 23.87 -27.52 36.78
C ASP A 79 23.88 -28.94 36.20
N SER A 80 22.82 -29.28 35.48
CA SER A 80 22.62 -30.61 34.88
C SER A 80 22.02 -30.42 33.52
N SER A 81 22.52 -31.13 32.51
CA SER A 81 21.82 -31.19 31.23
C SER A 81 20.55 -32.00 31.41
N ILE A 82 19.49 -31.58 30.73
CA ILE A 82 18.21 -32.31 30.71
C ILE A 82 18.01 -32.75 29.28
N ASN A 83 18.07 -34.05 29.03
CA ASN A 83 17.88 -34.63 27.71
C ASN A 83 16.81 -35.72 27.80
N ILE A 84 15.55 -35.36 27.56
CA ILE A 84 14.40 -36.25 27.61
C ILE A 84 13.83 -36.31 26.18
N ILE A 85 14.12 -37.40 25.47
CA ILE A 85 13.84 -37.51 24.04
C ILE A 85 12.84 -38.64 23.80
N ASN A 86 11.95 -38.46 22.82
CA ASN A 86 10.97 -39.47 22.41
C ASN A 86 10.22 -40.09 23.60
N SER A 87 9.74 -39.23 24.51
CA SER A 87 9.26 -39.62 25.83
C SER A 87 7.89 -39.01 26.12
N GLU A 88 7.22 -39.48 27.17
CA GLU A 88 5.99 -38.87 27.67
C GLU A 88 6.16 -38.47 29.14
N ILE A 89 5.81 -37.24 29.48
CA ILE A 89 5.79 -36.73 30.86
C ILE A 89 4.32 -36.68 31.32
N LYS A 90 3.99 -37.53 32.29
CA LYS A 90 2.68 -37.65 32.94
C LYS A 90 2.71 -37.00 34.32
N GLY A 91 2.75 -35.68 34.32
CA GLY A 91 2.79 -34.82 35.50
C GLY A 91 3.20 -33.41 35.11
N ASP A 92 3.09 -32.49 36.05
CA ASP A 92 3.37 -31.08 35.80
C ASP A 92 4.86 -30.82 35.67
N VAL A 93 5.24 -29.84 34.85
CA VAL A 93 6.63 -29.41 34.70
C VAL A 93 6.73 -27.97 35.18
N GLU A 94 7.21 -27.76 36.40
CA GLU A 94 7.36 -26.43 37.01
C GLU A 94 8.83 -26.03 37.12
N PHE A 95 9.34 -25.49 36.02
CA PHE A 95 10.72 -25.06 35.81
C PHE A 95 10.88 -23.52 35.81
N GLY A 96 9.85 -22.79 36.25
CA GLY A 96 9.88 -21.34 36.36
C GLY A 96 10.90 -20.82 37.39
N ASN A 97 11.40 -19.60 37.17
CA ASN A 97 12.39 -18.93 38.03
C ASN A 97 13.70 -19.75 38.22
N ALA A 98 14.13 -20.48 37.18
CA ALA A 98 15.35 -21.28 37.19
C ALA A 98 16.39 -20.75 36.20
N PHE A 99 17.67 -20.99 36.50
CA PHE A 99 18.81 -20.73 35.63
C PHE A 99 19.45 -22.06 35.21
N PHE A 100 19.26 -22.45 33.95
CA PHE A 100 19.81 -23.65 33.35
C PHE A 100 21.19 -23.35 32.76
N LYS A 101 22.23 -23.90 33.38
CA LYS A 101 23.62 -23.72 32.92
C LYS A 101 24.00 -24.58 31.71
N LYS A 102 23.28 -25.68 31.51
CA LYS A 102 23.56 -26.71 30.51
C LYS A 102 22.35 -26.86 29.58
N PRO A 103 22.53 -27.51 28.41
CA PRO A 103 21.45 -27.66 27.44
C PRO A 103 20.22 -28.38 28.00
N VAL A 104 19.05 -27.97 27.51
CA VAL A 104 17.74 -28.54 27.85
C VAL A 104 17.04 -28.98 26.58
N ALA A 105 16.81 -30.28 26.44
CA ALA A 105 16.21 -30.90 25.28
C ALA A 105 15.05 -31.82 25.68
N PHE A 106 13.94 -31.62 25.00
CA PHE A 106 12.67 -32.32 25.11
C PHE A 106 12.15 -32.74 23.73
N ASP A 107 13.04 -32.97 22.76
CA ASP A 107 12.62 -33.30 21.40
C ASP A 107 11.76 -34.58 21.37
N LYS A 108 10.68 -34.55 20.60
CA LYS A 108 9.70 -35.64 20.47
C LYS A 108 9.05 -36.02 21.81
N THR A 109 9.04 -35.12 22.79
CA THR A 109 8.41 -35.38 24.08
C THR A 109 6.96 -34.89 24.11
N THR A 110 6.07 -35.72 24.64
CA THR A 110 4.68 -35.36 24.92
C THR A 110 4.52 -34.95 26.38
N PHE A 111 3.95 -33.77 26.61
CA PHE A 111 3.58 -33.27 27.93
C PHE A 111 2.09 -33.49 28.16
N SER A 112 1.75 -34.39 29.09
CA SER A 112 0.38 -34.82 29.39
C SER A 112 -0.10 -34.39 30.79
N GLY A 113 0.69 -33.58 31.51
CA GLY A 113 0.29 -32.98 32.80
C GLY A 113 -0.72 -31.84 32.65
N ASP A 114 -0.98 -31.12 33.73
CA ASP A 114 -1.91 -29.99 33.74
C ASP A 114 -1.23 -28.68 33.30
N ASP A 115 0.06 -28.49 33.58
CA ASP A 115 0.81 -27.28 33.19
C ASP A 115 2.30 -27.54 32.88
N VAL A 116 2.85 -26.73 31.95
CA VAL A 116 4.30 -26.65 31.69
C VAL A 116 4.78 -25.20 31.85
N ILE A 117 5.58 -24.93 32.89
CA ILE A 117 5.97 -23.58 33.29
C ILE A 117 7.49 -23.42 33.21
N PHE A 118 7.94 -22.54 32.31
CA PHE A 118 9.31 -22.03 32.16
C PHE A 118 9.38 -20.51 32.37
N ARG A 119 8.35 -19.92 32.98
CA ARG A 119 8.26 -18.48 33.21
C ARG A 119 9.47 -17.92 33.95
N ILE A 120 10.01 -16.80 33.47
CA ILE A 120 11.18 -16.10 34.05
C ILE A 120 12.47 -16.96 34.10
N SER A 121 12.50 -18.13 33.44
CA SER A 121 13.71 -18.94 33.44
C SER A 121 14.77 -18.39 32.49
N GLU A 122 16.03 -18.64 32.81
CA GLU A 122 17.18 -18.25 32.00
C GLU A 122 17.93 -19.51 31.53
N PHE A 123 18.24 -19.60 30.25
CA PHE A 123 18.97 -20.71 29.62
C PHE A 123 20.28 -20.19 29.05
N ALA A 124 21.40 -20.68 29.58
CA ALA A 124 22.74 -20.31 29.11
C ALA A 124 23.13 -21.00 27.79
N GLU A 125 22.45 -22.11 27.46
CA GLU A 125 22.70 -22.97 26.31
C GLU A 125 21.39 -23.22 25.54
N ASP A 126 21.45 -24.07 24.51
CA ASP A 126 20.31 -24.35 23.63
C ASP A 126 19.09 -24.94 24.37
N LEU A 127 17.90 -24.54 23.90
CA LEU A 127 16.61 -25.03 24.34
C LEU A 127 15.88 -25.73 23.18
N ALA A 128 15.64 -27.04 23.30
CA ALA A 128 15.10 -27.85 22.20
C ALA A 128 13.80 -28.58 22.56
N PHE A 129 12.79 -28.45 21.70
CA PHE A 129 11.46 -29.06 21.78
C PHE A 129 10.95 -29.46 20.38
N SER A 130 11.86 -29.81 19.47
CA SER A 130 11.49 -30.20 18.11
C SER A 130 10.63 -31.47 18.13
N ASP A 131 9.55 -31.48 17.35
CA ASP A 131 8.54 -32.55 17.31
C ASP A 131 7.86 -32.83 18.68
N ALA A 132 7.96 -31.92 19.67
CA ALA A 132 7.27 -32.05 20.95
C ALA A 132 5.75 -31.77 20.83
N GLU A 133 4.97 -32.32 21.75
CA GLU A 133 3.52 -32.10 21.85
C GLU A 133 3.15 -31.63 23.27
N PHE A 134 2.57 -30.45 23.38
CA PHE A 134 2.05 -29.91 24.64
C PHE A 134 0.53 -30.08 24.66
N LYS A 135 0.05 -31.01 25.50
CA LYS A 135 -1.39 -31.29 25.64
C LYS A 135 -2.10 -30.37 26.64
N CYS A 136 -1.34 -29.47 27.24
CA CYS A 136 -1.74 -28.57 28.31
C CYS A 136 -1.12 -27.18 28.10
N PRO A 137 -1.55 -26.16 28.86
CA PRO A 137 -0.97 -24.83 28.80
C PRO A 137 0.54 -24.84 29.06
N ALA A 138 1.26 -24.06 28.26
CA ALA A 138 2.70 -23.90 28.40
C ALA A 138 3.10 -22.43 28.48
N ASP A 139 3.84 -22.06 29.51
CA ASP A 139 4.22 -20.68 29.81
C ASP A 139 5.75 -20.49 29.81
N PHE A 140 6.26 -19.89 28.75
CA PHE A 140 7.64 -19.43 28.58
C PHE A 140 7.75 -17.90 28.76
N SER A 141 6.77 -17.25 29.38
CA SER A 141 6.75 -15.80 29.51
C SER A 141 7.97 -15.28 30.24
N ARG A 142 8.61 -14.27 29.66
CA ARG A 142 9.83 -13.61 30.16
C ARG A 142 11.02 -14.56 30.34
N ALA A 143 10.99 -15.73 29.70
CA ALA A 143 12.17 -16.58 29.64
C ALA A 143 13.27 -15.90 28.81
N LYS A 144 14.54 -16.18 29.13
CA LYS A 144 15.70 -15.68 28.41
C LYS A 144 16.53 -16.83 27.90
N ILE A 145 16.81 -16.86 26.61
CA ILE A 145 17.63 -17.88 25.96
C ILE A 145 18.86 -17.19 25.38
N GLU A 146 20.04 -17.56 25.86
CA GLU A 146 21.32 -17.01 25.40
C GLU A 146 21.75 -17.57 24.04
N LYS A 147 21.40 -18.83 23.76
CA LYS A 147 21.70 -19.56 22.52
C LYS A 147 20.45 -19.74 21.66
N GLY A 148 20.38 -20.82 20.89
CA GLY A 148 19.24 -21.10 20.03
C GLY A 148 18.07 -21.71 20.79
N MET A 149 16.85 -21.46 20.31
CA MET A 149 15.66 -22.21 20.71
C MET A 149 14.98 -22.86 19.51
N THR A 150 14.62 -24.13 19.66
CA THR A 150 13.94 -24.90 18.60
C THR A 150 12.63 -25.49 19.09
N PHE A 151 11.57 -25.19 18.37
CA PHE A 151 10.21 -25.68 18.50
C PHE A 151 9.71 -26.11 17.12
N ILE A 152 10.56 -26.79 16.33
CA ILE A 152 10.25 -27.19 14.95
C ILE A 152 9.23 -28.33 14.98
N LYS A 153 8.15 -28.23 14.21
CA LYS A 153 7.05 -29.23 14.18
C LYS A 153 6.38 -29.48 15.53
N THR A 154 6.52 -28.54 16.47
CA THR A 154 5.88 -28.64 17.79
C THR A 154 4.38 -28.43 17.66
N VAL A 155 3.61 -29.17 18.45
CA VAL A 155 2.16 -29.04 18.53
C VAL A 155 1.78 -28.52 19.92
N TRP A 156 1.04 -27.42 19.95
CA TRP A 156 0.45 -26.84 21.15
C TRP A 156 -1.06 -27.04 21.08
N THR A 157 -1.60 -28.00 21.82
CA THR A 157 -3.05 -28.25 21.78
C THR A 157 -3.83 -27.21 22.59
N ASP A 158 -3.18 -26.61 23.58
CA ASP A 158 -3.70 -25.54 24.45
C ASP A 158 -2.82 -24.28 24.32
N ARG A 159 -2.95 -23.35 25.27
CA ARG A 159 -2.27 -22.05 25.27
C ARG A 159 -0.75 -22.17 25.22
N ALA A 160 -0.13 -21.39 24.33
CA ALA A 160 1.32 -21.25 24.23
C ALA A 160 1.74 -19.81 24.55
N GLY A 161 2.31 -19.59 25.74
CA GLY A 161 2.73 -18.28 26.23
C GLY A 161 4.21 -18.01 26.03
N PHE A 162 4.54 -16.96 25.28
CA PHE A 162 5.89 -16.45 25.03
C PHE A 162 5.98 -14.93 25.31
N GLU A 163 5.06 -14.39 26.11
CA GLU A 163 5.01 -12.95 26.41
C GLU A 163 6.32 -12.47 27.04
N GLY A 164 6.96 -11.47 26.43
CA GLY A 164 8.20 -10.89 26.91
C GLY A 164 9.42 -11.83 26.83
N ILE A 165 9.33 -12.95 26.09
CA ILE A 165 10.47 -13.85 25.89
C ILE A 165 11.63 -13.10 25.23
N LYS A 166 12.87 -13.47 25.58
CA LYS A 166 14.08 -12.91 25.00
C LYS A 166 14.94 -14.02 24.41
N ALA A 167 15.05 -14.08 23.08
CA ALA A 167 15.92 -15.00 22.38
C ALA A 167 17.11 -14.23 21.78
N ASN A 168 18.33 -14.52 22.25
CA ASN A 168 19.54 -13.81 21.83
C ASN A 168 20.09 -14.31 20.49
N GLU A 169 19.92 -15.59 20.18
CA GLU A 169 20.27 -16.16 18.87
C GLU A 169 19.00 -16.63 18.13
N SER A 170 19.10 -17.67 17.30
CA SER A 170 18.00 -18.08 16.41
C SER A 170 16.85 -18.75 17.16
N ALA A 171 15.61 -18.48 16.74
CA ALA A 171 14.39 -19.04 17.28
C ALA A 171 13.55 -19.68 16.16
N SER A 172 13.35 -21.00 16.17
CA SER A 172 12.61 -21.69 15.11
C SER A 172 11.33 -22.35 15.62
N PHE A 173 10.21 -22.01 15.01
CA PHE A 173 8.87 -22.58 15.15
C PHE A 173 8.37 -23.18 13.82
N ARG A 174 9.30 -23.59 12.96
CA ARG A 174 9.03 -24.03 11.59
C ARG A 174 8.11 -25.26 11.58
N ASN A 175 7.08 -25.25 10.74
CA ASN A 175 6.07 -26.32 10.63
C ASN A 175 5.25 -26.60 11.90
N SER A 176 5.24 -25.68 12.86
CA SER A 176 4.55 -25.88 14.14
C SER A 176 3.07 -25.54 14.07
N LYS A 177 2.29 -26.13 14.99
CA LYS A 177 0.84 -25.96 15.05
C LYS A 177 0.46 -25.44 16.43
N PHE A 178 -0.09 -24.24 16.47
CA PHE A 178 -0.67 -23.62 17.65
C PHE A 178 -2.19 -23.78 17.57
N GLN A 179 -2.72 -24.80 18.24
CA GLN A 179 -4.15 -25.09 18.23
C GLN A 179 -4.92 -24.30 19.29
N GLY A 180 -4.24 -23.88 20.37
CA GLY A 180 -4.73 -22.91 21.33
C GLY A 180 -4.24 -21.49 21.07
N ILE A 181 -4.63 -20.56 21.95
CA ILE A 181 -4.20 -19.16 21.91
C ILE A 181 -2.67 -19.07 22.08
N SER A 182 -2.02 -18.24 21.27
CA SER A 182 -0.58 -18.00 21.35
C SER A 182 -0.25 -16.53 21.55
N SER A 183 0.69 -16.23 22.46
CA SER A 183 1.10 -14.86 22.75
C SER A 183 2.61 -14.72 22.72
N PHE A 184 3.12 -13.95 21.78
CA PHE A 184 4.48 -13.45 21.63
C PHE A 184 4.54 -11.94 21.91
N LYS A 185 3.56 -11.42 22.64
CA LYS A 185 3.48 -10.00 22.99
C LYS A 185 4.77 -9.55 23.68
N ASP A 186 5.28 -8.39 23.29
CA ASP A 186 6.51 -7.78 23.83
C ASP A 186 7.74 -8.70 23.76
N ALA A 187 7.73 -9.74 22.91
CA ALA A 187 8.88 -10.62 22.71
C ALA A 187 10.03 -9.87 22.06
N LEU A 188 11.26 -10.14 22.50
CA LEU A 188 12.49 -9.60 21.92
C LEU A 188 13.28 -10.73 21.27
N MET A 189 13.34 -10.71 19.94
CA MET A 189 14.00 -11.72 19.13
C MET A 189 15.21 -11.10 18.44
N ASN A 190 16.39 -11.30 19.01
CA ASN A 190 17.62 -10.67 18.54
C ASN A 190 18.24 -11.38 17.32
N GLY A 191 17.97 -12.67 17.17
CA GLY A 191 18.43 -13.47 16.03
C GLY A 191 17.31 -13.81 15.04
N TYR A 192 17.65 -14.63 14.05
CA TYR A 192 16.72 -15.11 13.03
C TYR A 192 15.51 -15.85 13.64
N VAL A 193 14.30 -15.46 13.25
CA VAL A 193 13.05 -16.09 13.70
C VAL A 193 12.35 -16.77 12.54
N ASP A 194 11.97 -18.04 12.71
CA ASP A 194 11.37 -18.84 11.66
C ASP A 194 10.04 -19.48 12.05
N PHE A 195 8.96 -18.97 11.49
CA PHE A 195 7.60 -19.51 11.56
C PHE A 195 7.17 -20.17 10.23
N GLU A 196 8.09 -20.45 9.30
CA GLU A 196 7.71 -20.95 7.97
C GLU A 196 6.85 -22.23 8.05
N ASN A 197 5.77 -22.25 7.26
CA ASN A 197 4.79 -23.33 7.20
C ASN A 197 4.09 -23.63 8.53
N SER A 198 4.11 -22.70 9.49
CA SER A 198 3.38 -22.85 10.75
C SER A 198 1.89 -22.53 10.59
N ARG A 199 1.10 -22.93 11.57
CA ARG A 199 -0.35 -22.70 11.61
C ARG A 199 -0.79 -22.29 13.01
N PHE A 200 -1.56 -21.21 13.08
CA PHE A 200 -2.22 -20.71 14.28
C PHE A 200 -3.73 -20.87 14.09
N ASP A 201 -4.38 -21.69 14.90
CA ASP A 201 -5.81 -22.01 14.76
C ASP A 201 -6.73 -21.12 15.61
N GLN A 202 -6.15 -20.38 16.55
CA GLN A 202 -6.80 -19.42 17.42
C GLN A 202 -5.99 -18.12 17.40
N GLU A 203 -6.36 -17.17 18.26
CA GLU A 203 -5.70 -15.87 18.39
C GLU A 203 -4.17 -16.00 18.53
N ALA A 204 -3.46 -15.18 17.75
CA ALA A 204 -2.00 -15.09 17.76
C ALA A 204 -1.56 -13.62 17.91
N SER A 205 -1.00 -13.26 19.06
CA SER A 205 -0.58 -11.89 19.35
C SER A 205 0.94 -11.75 19.34
N PHE A 206 1.46 -10.88 18.50
CA PHE A 206 2.85 -10.41 18.39
C PHE A 206 2.95 -8.91 18.73
N LYS A 207 1.93 -8.37 19.41
CA LYS A 207 1.83 -6.95 19.76
C LYS A 207 3.08 -6.46 20.49
N GLY A 208 3.66 -5.34 20.03
CA GLY A 208 4.85 -4.73 20.64
C GLY A 208 6.13 -5.58 20.59
N SER A 209 6.14 -6.70 19.86
CA SER A 209 7.33 -7.53 19.69
C SER A 209 8.39 -6.84 18.82
N VAL A 210 9.66 -7.17 19.06
CA VAL A 210 10.80 -6.62 18.34
C VAL A 210 11.60 -7.76 17.70
N PHE A 211 11.77 -7.69 16.39
CA PHE A 211 12.59 -8.59 15.59
C PHE A 211 13.81 -7.84 15.06
N GLU A 212 14.97 -8.03 15.70
CA GLU A 212 16.20 -7.33 15.33
C GLU A 212 16.80 -7.85 14.02
N ASP A 213 16.71 -9.16 13.79
CA ASP A 213 17.10 -9.81 12.54
C ASP A 213 15.83 -10.22 11.74
N THR A 214 16.01 -11.08 10.75
CA THR A 214 14.97 -11.52 9.83
C THR A 214 13.89 -12.33 10.55
N ALA A 215 12.63 -11.93 10.35
CA ALA A 215 11.45 -12.64 10.82
C ALA A 215 10.72 -13.28 9.64
N ASN A 216 10.73 -14.61 9.60
CA ASN A 216 10.18 -15.39 8.50
C ASN A 216 8.83 -16.02 8.84
N PHE A 217 7.76 -15.53 8.24
CA PHE A 217 6.39 -16.05 8.32
C PHE A 217 5.92 -16.65 6.99
N LEU A 218 6.84 -17.04 6.11
CA LEU A 218 6.54 -17.59 4.79
C LEU A 218 5.57 -18.77 4.88
N ASN A 219 4.50 -18.73 4.08
CA ASN A 219 3.49 -19.78 4.01
C ASN A 219 2.83 -20.10 5.39
N THR A 220 2.82 -19.15 6.31
CA THR A 220 2.12 -19.27 7.60
C THR A 220 0.62 -19.05 7.42
N ARG A 221 -0.19 -19.84 8.11
CA ARG A 221 -1.65 -19.61 8.18
C ARG A 221 -2.05 -19.17 9.58
N PHE A 222 -2.72 -18.03 9.64
CA PHE A 222 -3.43 -17.57 10.82
C PHE A 222 -4.93 -17.72 10.58
N ALA A 223 -5.58 -18.61 11.31
CA ALA A 223 -6.97 -18.96 11.12
C ALA A 223 -7.95 -18.04 11.85
N ASP A 224 -7.45 -17.23 12.79
CA ASP A 224 -8.22 -16.33 13.66
C ASP A 224 -7.49 -14.96 13.79
N LEU A 225 -7.96 -14.10 14.68
CA LEU A 225 -7.38 -12.78 14.96
C LEU A 225 -5.85 -12.86 15.12
N THR A 226 -5.16 -12.02 14.35
CA THR A 226 -3.70 -11.91 14.41
C THR A 226 -3.29 -10.47 14.63
N GLU A 227 -2.48 -10.23 15.67
CA GLU A 227 -2.05 -8.89 16.04
C GLU A 227 -0.53 -8.75 15.90
N PHE A 228 -0.09 -7.83 15.06
CA PHE A 228 1.26 -7.28 14.95
C PHE A 228 1.27 -5.78 15.31
N GLU A 229 0.24 -5.31 16.03
CA GLU A 229 0.11 -3.90 16.43
C GLU A 229 1.38 -3.43 17.15
N GLY A 230 1.99 -2.36 16.65
CA GLY A 230 3.21 -1.79 17.24
C GLY A 230 4.44 -2.70 17.21
N ALA A 231 4.42 -3.81 16.44
CA ALA A 231 5.60 -4.65 16.28
C ALA A 231 6.69 -3.94 15.46
N GLU A 232 7.95 -4.15 15.81
CA GLU A 232 9.11 -3.59 15.14
C GLU A 232 9.91 -4.67 14.42
N PHE A 233 10.16 -4.48 13.13
CA PHE A 233 10.96 -5.36 12.28
C PHE A 233 12.20 -4.59 11.79
N CYS A 234 13.30 -4.72 12.53
CA CYS A 234 14.59 -4.13 12.16
C CYS A 234 15.21 -4.84 10.95
N GLY A 235 15.11 -6.18 10.93
CA GLY A 235 15.49 -7.03 9.81
C GLY A 235 14.39 -7.18 8.75
N GLN A 236 14.57 -8.13 7.84
CA GLN A 236 13.56 -8.43 6.82
C GLN A 236 12.34 -9.12 7.45
N ALA A 237 11.13 -8.64 7.13
CA ALA A 237 9.89 -9.28 7.53
C ALA A 237 9.26 -10.00 6.32
N ASN A 238 9.21 -11.33 6.35
CA ASN A 238 8.75 -12.13 5.23
C ASN A 238 7.40 -12.80 5.54
N PHE A 239 6.31 -12.19 5.07
CA PHE A 239 4.95 -12.73 5.10
C PHE A 239 4.52 -13.29 3.73
N ALA A 240 5.45 -13.62 2.84
CA ALA A 240 5.07 -14.10 1.51
C ALA A 240 4.21 -15.37 1.61
N ARG A 241 3.17 -15.46 0.77
CA ARG A 241 2.23 -16.59 0.71
C ARG A 241 1.53 -16.91 2.04
N SER A 242 1.57 -16.02 3.02
CA SER A 242 0.83 -16.19 4.25
C SER A 242 -0.67 -16.01 4.01
N ARG A 243 -1.49 -16.55 4.90
CA ARG A 243 -2.94 -16.44 4.86
C ARG A 243 -3.47 -16.02 6.22
N PHE A 244 -4.23 -14.93 6.24
CA PHE A 244 -4.97 -14.45 7.39
C PHE A 244 -6.46 -14.65 7.11
N ASP A 245 -7.09 -15.57 7.85
CA ASP A 245 -8.49 -15.92 7.65
C ASP A 245 -9.44 -14.91 8.29
N GLU A 246 -9.03 -14.31 9.42
CA GLU A 246 -9.77 -13.27 10.12
C GLU A 246 -9.01 -11.93 10.12
N ILE A 247 -9.25 -11.08 11.11
CA ILE A 247 -8.63 -9.75 11.19
C ILE A 247 -7.11 -9.90 11.37
N ALA A 248 -6.35 -9.18 10.52
CA ALA A 248 -4.91 -9.06 10.63
C ALA A 248 -4.55 -7.59 10.93
N ASP A 249 -4.11 -7.32 12.15
CA ASP A 249 -3.79 -5.97 12.62
C ASP A 249 -2.29 -5.72 12.64
N PHE A 250 -1.79 -4.92 11.71
CA PHE A 250 -0.44 -4.40 11.61
C PHE A 250 -0.38 -2.90 11.93
N SER A 251 -1.39 -2.34 12.59
CA SER A 251 -1.45 -0.91 12.88
C SER A 251 -0.28 -0.46 13.74
N SER A 252 0.23 0.74 13.47
CA SER A 252 1.40 1.31 14.15
C SER A 252 2.69 0.46 14.10
N SER A 253 2.74 -0.61 13.29
CA SER A 253 3.95 -1.42 13.14
C SER A 253 5.04 -0.67 12.38
N HIS A 254 6.30 -1.02 12.65
CA HIS A 254 7.46 -0.38 12.03
C HIS A 254 8.34 -1.41 11.31
N PHE A 255 8.29 -1.41 9.99
CA PHE A 255 9.16 -2.20 9.12
C PHE A 255 10.37 -1.38 8.70
N ILE A 256 11.42 -1.39 9.51
CA ILE A 256 12.69 -0.70 9.20
C ILE A 256 13.38 -1.42 8.04
N GLY A 257 13.44 -2.76 8.10
CA GLY A 257 13.82 -3.60 6.98
C GLY A 257 12.72 -3.74 5.94
N SER A 258 12.97 -4.52 4.89
CA SER A 258 11.96 -4.78 3.85
C SER A 258 10.82 -5.65 4.38
N ALA A 259 9.58 -5.29 4.04
CA ALA A 259 8.38 -6.06 4.37
C ALA A 259 7.80 -6.71 3.12
N THR A 260 7.77 -8.04 3.09
CA THR A 260 7.30 -8.82 1.93
C THR A 260 6.00 -9.53 2.24
N PHE A 261 4.92 -9.12 1.57
CA PHE A 261 3.60 -9.75 1.58
C PHE A 261 3.29 -10.43 0.24
N TYR A 262 4.28 -10.69 -0.61
CA TYR A 262 4.09 -11.29 -1.94
C TYR A 262 3.16 -12.53 -1.92
N TYR A 263 2.07 -12.51 -2.69
CA TYR A 263 1.02 -13.56 -2.68
C TYR A 263 0.31 -13.81 -1.34
N ALA A 264 0.42 -12.91 -0.35
CA ALA A 264 -0.34 -13.01 0.88
C ALA A 264 -1.84 -12.85 0.61
N LYS A 265 -2.65 -13.48 1.45
CA LYS A 265 -4.11 -13.41 1.37
C LYS A 265 -4.69 -12.96 2.70
N PHE A 266 -5.50 -11.91 2.64
CA PHE A 266 -6.28 -11.39 3.75
C PHE A 266 -7.75 -11.68 3.44
N ALA A 267 -8.30 -12.74 4.03
CA ALA A 267 -9.66 -13.17 3.76
C ALA A 267 -10.71 -12.24 4.40
N ASN A 268 -10.34 -11.59 5.51
CA ASN A 268 -11.12 -10.58 6.20
C ASN A 268 -10.34 -9.24 6.25
N THR A 269 -10.53 -8.45 7.30
CA THR A 269 -10.00 -7.09 7.40
C THR A 269 -8.49 -7.08 7.64
N ALA A 270 -7.76 -6.31 6.84
CA ALA A 270 -6.33 -6.07 7.01
C ALA A 270 -6.09 -4.61 7.41
N ILE A 271 -5.48 -4.39 8.58
CA ILE A 271 -5.26 -3.06 9.14
C ILE A 271 -3.76 -2.77 9.13
N PHE A 272 -3.35 -1.74 8.41
CA PHE A 272 -1.99 -1.21 8.31
C PHE A 272 -1.99 0.30 8.62
N SER A 273 -3.00 0.80 9.34
CA SER A 273 -3.10 2.21 9.67
C SER A 273 -1.93 2.64 10.55
N ASP A 274 -1.36 3.81 10.26
CA ASP A 274 -0.17 4.35 10.94
C ASP A 274 1.09 3.47 10.86
N ALA A 275 1.09 2.41 10.02
CA ALA A 275 2.25 1.58 9.81
C ALA A 275 3.35 2.32 9.03
N LYS A 276 4.61 2.05 9.38
CA LYS A 276 5.78 2.67 8.76
C LYS A 276 6.62 1.65 8.03
N PHE A 277 6.75 1.83 6.72
CA PHE A 277 7.58 1.00 5.85
C PHE A 277 8.87 1.78 5.49
N GLY A 278 9.89 1.63 6.34
CA GLY A 278 11.24 2.15 6.14
C GLY A 278 11.95 1.51 4.94
N GLY A 279 11.82 0.18 4.82
CA GLY A 279 12.33 -0.60 3.70
C GLY A 279 11.34 -0.70 2.52
N ILE A 280 11.60 -1.64 1.60
CA ILE A 280 10.69 -1.92 0.48
C ILE A 280 9.41 -2.56 1.04
N ALA A 281 8.25 -2.02 0.66
CA ALA A 281 6.93 -2.57 0.96
C ALA A 281 6.41 -3.34 -0.26
N GLU A 282 6.40 -4.66 -0.17
CA GLU A 282 6.17 -5.56 -1.29
C GLU A 282 4.82 -6.29 -1.15
N PHE A 283 3.77 -5.73 -1.74
CA PHE A 283 2.39 -6.24 -1.76
C PHE A 283 2.00 -6.83 -3.12
N ARG A 284 2.96 -7.16 -3.99
CA ARG A 284 2.65 -7.72 -5.30
C ARG A 284 1.81 -9.00 -5.18
N ARG A 285 0.77 -9.09 -6.01
CA ARG A 285 -0.16 -10.24 -6.08
C ARG A 285 -0.84 -10.57 -4.75
N CYS A 286 -0.94 -9.61 -3.83
CA CYS A 286 -1.75 -9.77 -2.61
C CYS A 286 -3.25 -9.84 -2.97
N GLY A 287 -3.98 -10.68 -2.24
CA GLY A 287 -5.44 -10.70 -2.29
C GLY A 287 -6.03 -10.16 -0.99
N PHE A 288 -6.72 -9.03 -1.07
CA PHE A 288 -7.51 -8.45 0.02
C PHE A 288 -9.00 -8.72 -0.27
N GLU A 289 -9.52 -9.80 0.30
CA GLU A 289 -10.93 -10.20 0.14
C GLU A 289 -11.87 -9.38 1.04
N GLY A 290 -11.34 -8.90 2.18
CA GLY A 290 -11.99 -7.97 3.10
C GLY A 290 -11.55 -6.52 2.93
N PHE A 291 -11.92 -5.67 3.89
CA PHE A 291 -11.52 -4.26 3.93
C PHE A 291 -10.01 -4.13 4.19
N ALA A 292 -9.35 -3.19 3.53
CA ALA A 292 -7.93 -2.90 3.73
C ALA A 292 -7.71 -1.45 4.14
N ASP A 293 -7.05 -1.23 5.28
CA ASP A 293 -6.78 0.10 5.82
C ASP A 293 -5.28 0.42 5.83
N PHE A 294 -4.81 1.31 4.97
CA PHE A 294 -3.47 1.88 4.98
C PHE A 294 -3.52 3.38 5.31
N SER A 295 -4.55 3.84 6.04
CA SER A 295 -4.67 5.25 6.40
C SER A 295 -3.49 5.70 7.26
N SER A 296 -2.99 6.91 6.98
CA SER A 296 -1.82 7.48 7.66
C SER A 296 -0.53 6.65 7.60
N ALA A 297 -0.46 5.64 6.71
CA ALA A 297 0.75 4.83 6.57
C ALA A 297 1.88 5.63 5.90
N ASP A 298 3.12 5.42 6.35
CA ASP A 298 4.32 6.03 5.78
C ASP A 298 5.10 5.00 4.96
N PHE A 299 5.06 5.11 3.64
CA PHE A 299 5.89 4.33 2.72
C PHE A 299 7.17 5.12 2.39
N LEU A 300 8.18 4.94 3.23
CA LEU A 300 9.48 5.61 3.09
C LEU A 300 10.33 4.95 2.00
N GLY A 301 10.28 3.62 1.88
CA GLY A 301 10.86 2.87 0.78
C GLY A 301 9.95 2.75 -0.44
N ASN A 302 10.39 2.01 -1.47
CA ASN A 302 9.53 1.72 -2.63
C ASN A 302 8.31 0.89 -2.20
N SER A 303 7.12 1.25 -2.67
CA SER A 303 5.90 0.49 -2.42
C SER A 303 5.38 -0.16 -3.70
N ARG A 304 5.04 -1.44 -3.64
CA ARG A 304 4.66 -2.24 -4.82
C ARG A 304 3.37 -3.00 -4.55
N PHE A 305 2.29 -2.56 -5.18
CA PHE A 305 0.96 -3.18 -5.16
C PHE A 305 0.62 -3.82 -6.51
N GLU A 306 1.63 -4.16 -7.31
CA GLU A 306 1.44 -4.67 -8.68
C GLU A 306 0.66 -5.99 -8.66
N ASP A 307 -0.32 -6.14 -9.54
CA ASP A 307 -1.26 -7.28 -9.55
C ASP A 307 -2.04 -7.49 -8.23
N ALA A 308 -2.04 -6.55 -7.29
CA ALA A 308 -2.82 -6.68 -6.06
C ALA A 308 -4.33 -6.58 -6.34
N GLN A 309 -5.13 -7.33 -5.59
CA GLN A 309 -6.58 -7.38 -5.73
C GLN A 309 -7.25 -6.90 -4.44
N PHE A 310 -7.99 -5.80 -4.53
CA PHE A 310 -8.81 -5.25 -3.45
C PHE A 310 -10.28 -5.48 -3.77
N ASN A 311 -10.87 -6.53 -3.19
CA ASN A 311 -12.26 -6.94 -3.45
C ASN A 311 -13.29 -6.20 -2.59
N LYS A 312 -12.82 -5.40 -1.61
CA LYS A 312 -13.61 -4.41 -0.86
C LYS A 312 -12.92 -3.06 -0.92
N ALA A 313 -13.48 -2.09 -0.20
CA ALA A 313 -12.91 -0.75 -0.12
C ALA A 313 -11.49 -0.80 0.46
N VAL A 314 -10.63 0.09 -0.02
CA VAL A 314 -9.28 0.28 0.50
C VAL A 314 -9.04 1.75 0.81
N LYS A 315 -8.39 2.03 1.94
CA LYS A 315 -8.00 3.40 2.32
C LYS A 315 -6.49 3.57 2.29
N PHE A 316 -6.06 4.64 1.66
CA PHE A 316 -4.72 5.23 1.70
C PHE A 316 -4.83 6.71 2.12
N THR A 317 -5.88 7.07 2.85
CA THR A 317 -6.12 8.47 3.24
C THR A 317 -5.02 8.97 4.15
N ASN A 318 -4.49 10.16 3.91
CA ASN A 318 -3.37 10.76 4.64
C ASN A 318 -2.06 9.96 4.64
N SER A 319 -1.89 8.97 3.74
CA SER A 319 -0.64 8.21 3.64
C SER A 319 0.45 8.99 2.89
N ASN A 320 1.71 8.75 3.23
CA ASN A 320 2.86 9.35 2.56
C ASN A 320 3.61 8.31 1.73
N PHE A 321 3.82 8.60 0.45
CA PHE A 321 4.60 7.76 -0.47
C PHE A 321 5.85 8.53 -0.90
N ILE A 322 6.96 8.30 -0.20
CA ILE A 322 8.20 9.07 -0.38
C ILE A 322 8.95 8.60 -1.63
N ASN A 323 9.01 7.28 -1.84
CA ASN A 323 9.71 6.67 -2.97
C ASN A 323 8.73 6.14 -4.03
N ASN A 324 9.25 5.45 -5.05
CA ASN A 324 8.42 5.00 -6.17
C ASN A 324 7.29 4.09 -5.67
N THR A 325 6.08 4.35 -6.17
CA THR A 325 4.87 3.61 -5.84
C THR A 325 4.25 3.05 -7.10
N SER A 326 3.92 1.75 -7.10
CA SER A 326 3.39 1.05 -8.27
C SER A 326 2.09 0.34 -7.94
N PHE A 327 1.01 0.74 -8.62
CA PHE A 327 -0.28 0.03 -8.69
C PHE A 327 -0.49 -0.57 -10.09
N TYR A 328 0.60 -1.02 -10.72
CA TYR A 328 0.56 -1.65 -12.03
C TYR A 328 -0.36 -2.86 -12.03
N GLU A 329 -1.36 -2.91 -12.92
CA GLU A 329 -2.34 -4.02 -12.98
C GLU A 329 -3.08 -4.30 -11.65
N THR A 330 -3.14 -3.31 -10.74
CA THR A 330 -3.93 -3.42 -9.52
C THR A 330 -5.43 -3.38 -9.83
N TYR A 331 -6.20 -4.22 -9.16
CA TYR A 331 -7.65 -4.28 -9.28
C TYR A 331 -8.31 -3.74 -8.00
N PHE A 332 -9.12 -2.69 -8.14
CA PHE A 332 -9.98 -2.15 -7.08
C PHE A 332 -11.45 -2.38 -7.44
N ASP A 333 -12.07 -3.43 -6.87
CA ASP A 333 -13.49 -3.77 -7.14
C ASP A 333 -14.44 -2.69 -6.56
N ARG A 334 -14.08 -2.14 -5.41
CA ARG A 334 -14.81 -1.10 -4.69
C ARG A 334 -13.97 0.17 -4.58
N ASP A 335 -14.46 1.13 -3.80
CA ASP A 335 -13.86 2.45 -3.66
C ASP A 335 -12.42 2.37 -3.09
N ALA A 336 -11.52 3.09 -3.74
CA ALA A 336 -10.16 3.31 -3.27
C ALA A 336 -9.97 4.78 -2.89
N TYR A 337 -9.66 5.03 -1.62
CA TYR A 337 -9.61 6.38 -1.02
C TYR A 337 -8.16 6.83 -0.84
N PHE A 338 -7.79 7.95 -1.42
CA PHE A 338 -6.43 8.53 -1.36
C PHE A 338 -6.44 9.99 -0.90
N GLU A 339 -7.55 10.48 -0.37
CA GLU A 339 -7.67 11.86 0.09
C GLU A 339 -6.60 12.19 1.16
N GLY A 340 -5.89 13.30 0.96
CA GLY A 340 -4.80 13.73 1.85
C GLY A 340 -3.48 12.98 1.66
N SER A 341 -3.43 11.97 0.79
CA SER A 341 -2.18 11.26 0.49
C SER A 341 -1.18 12.15 -0.26
N ARG A 342 0.10 11.85 -0.11
CA ARG A 342 1.21 12.58 -0.75
C ARG A 342 2.11 11.62 -1.51
N PHE A 343 2.51 12.01 -2.72
CA PHE A 343 3.47 11.29 -3.54
C PHE A 343 4.66 12.21 -3.80
N GLU A 344 5.85 11.82 -3.40
CA GLU A 344 7.08 12.63 -3.61
C GLU A 344 7.87 12.16 -4.84
N SER A 345 7.67 10.91 -5.27
CA SER A 345 8.36 10.28 -6.40
C SER A 345 7.37 9.75 -7.44
N LYS A 346 7.78 8.78 -8.28
CA LYS A 346 6.93 8.28 -9.37
C LYS A 346 5.77 7.43 -8.85
N LEU A 347 4.60 7.63 -9.46
CA LEU A 347 3.40 6.82 -9.28
C LEU A 347 3.07 6.11 -10.61
N ASN A 348 3.02 4.78 -10.59
CA ASN A 348 2.60 3.97 -11.73
C ASN A 348 1.16 3.45 -11.54
N LEU A 349 0.24 3.90 -12.39
CA LEU A 349 -1.16 3.44 -12.43
C LEU A 349 -1.48 2.70 -13.75
N THR A 350 -0.46 2.25 -14.49
CA THR A 350 -0.66 1.60 -15.79
C THR A 350 -1.47 0.32 -15.61
N ASN A 351 -2.54 0.17 -16.40
CA ASN A 351 -3.48 -0.95 -16.34
C ASN A 351 -4.17 -1.16 -14.97
N ALA A 352 -4.11 -0.18 -14.06
CA ALA A 352 -4.91 -0.22 -12.84
C ALA A 352 -6.40 -0.08 -13.20
N THR A 353 -7.24 -0.87 -12.56
CA THR A 353 -8.68 -0.92 -12.83
C THR A 353 -9.45 -0.56 -11.55
N PHE A 354 -10.38 0.37 -11.64
CA PHE A 354 -11.10 0.90 -10.49
C PHE A 354 -12.51 1.36 -10.88
N SER A 355 -13.49 1.05 -10.03
CA SER A 355 -14.86 1.58 -10.16
C SER A 355 -14.94 3.05 -9.70
N ARG A 356 -14.26 3.36 -8.59
CA ARG A 356 -14.16 4.69 -8.00
C ARG A 356 -12.80 4.86 -7.33
N LEU A 357 -12.03 5.83 -7.80
CA LEU A 357 -10.71 6.18 -7.27
C LEU A 357 -10.75 7.63 -6.76
N ALA A 358 -10.84 7.81 -5.45
CA ALA A 358 -10.82 9.13 -4.81
C ALA A 358 -9.38 9.62 -4.60
N LEU A 359 -8.69 9.89 -5.70
CA LEU A 359 -7.29 10.33 -5.75
C LEU A 359 -7.21 11.73 -6.36
N PRO A 360 -6.97 12.79 -5.58
CA PRO A 360 -6.91 14.17 -6.09
C PRO A 360 -5.83 14.36 -7.16
N TRP A 361 -6.13 15.10 -8.23
CA TRP A 361 -5.19 15.33 -9.35
C TRP A 361 -3.96 16.11 -8.89
N ASN A 362 -4.14 17.08 -7.99
CA ASN A 362 -3.05 17.86 -7.43
C ASN A 362 -2.01 17.02 -6.66
N ALA A 363 -2.39 15.84 -6.14
CA ALA A 363 -1.48 14.93 -5.44
C ALA A 363 -0.60 14.12 -6.41
N ILE A 364 -1.03 13.93 -7.65
CA ILE A 364 -0.36 13.05 -8.63
C ILE A 364 0.20 13.78 -9.85
N ASN A 365 -0.19 15.04 -10.05
CA ASN A 365 0.28 15.85 -11.17
C ASN A 365 1.80 16.03 -11.10
N GLY A 366 2.51 15.52 -12.12
CA GLY A 366 3.97 15.50 -12.14
C GLY A 366 4.61 14.19 -11.67
N HIS A 367 3.83 13.28 -11.08
CA HIS A 367 4.28 11.99 -10.55
C HIS A 367 3.91 10.80 -11.44
N ILE A 368 2.91 10.95 -12.31
CA ILE A 368 2.49 9.92 -13.27
C ILE A 368 3.16 10.11 -14.65
N GLU A 369 3.52 9.00 -15.29
CA GLU A 369 4.03 9.01 -16.67
C GLU A 369 2.88 9.08 -17.70
N TYR A 370 3.14 9.66 -18.87
CA TYR A 370 2.12 9.76 -19.92
C TYR A 370 1.77 8.38 -20.49
N ASN A 371 0.56 7.93 -20.19
CA ASN A 371 -0.07 6.77 -20.77
C ASN A 371 -1.50 7.11 -21.17
N THR A 372 -1.84 6.92 -22.44
CA THR A 372 -3.16 7.28 -22.99
C THR A 372 -4.31 6.61 -22.25
N ALA A 373 -4.22 5.30 -22.00
CA ALA A 373 -5.28 4.55 -21.33
C ALA A 373 -5.47 5.05 -19.89
N THR A 374 -4.40 5.10 -19.11
CA THR A 374 -4.42 5.56 -17.70
C THR A 374 -4.98 6.98 -17.57
N HIS A 375 -4.61 7.91 -18.46
CA HIS A 375 -5.14 9.28 -18.39
C HIS A 375 -6.64 9.32 -18.70
N LEU A 376 -7.10 8.57 -19.71
CA LEU A 376 -8.52 8.51 -20.05
C LEU A 376 -9.34 7.87 -18.92
N ASP A 377 -8.82 6.83 -18.27
CA ASP A 377 -9.47 6.19 -17.12
C ASP A 377 -9.59 7.17 -15.94
N LEU A 378 -8.53 7.94 -15.64
CA LEU A 378 -8.57 8.99 -14.62
C LEU A 378 -9.58 10.10 -14.95
N ILE A 379 -9.60 10.59 -16.20
CA ILE A 379 -10.55 11.62 -16.66
C ILE A 379 -11.99 11.12 -16.49
N ASN A 380 -12.28 9.90 -16.91
CA ASN A 380 -13.60 9.30 -16.76
C ASN A 380 -13.97 9.12 -15.28
N ASN A 381 -13.02 8.70 -14.45
CA ASN A 381 -13.22 8.60 -13.01
C ASN A 381 -13.56 9.94 -12.37
N TYR A 382 -12.80 11.01 -12.61
CA TYR A 382 -13.11 12.34 -12.08
C TYR A 382 -14.48 12.86 -12.54
N LYS A 383 -14.82 12.60 -13.81
CA LYS A 383 -16.14 12.93 -14.35
C LYS A 383 -17.27 12.18 -13.63
N ASN A 384 -17.10 10.88 -13.41
CA ASN A 384 -18.10 10.02 -12.76
C ASN A 384 -18.28 10.37 -11.27
N ILE A 385 -17.20 10.73 -10.57
CA ILE A 385 -17.25 11.18 -9.16
C ILE A 385 -17.82 12.61 -9.05
N GLY A 386 -17.73 13.41 -10.11
CA GLY A 386 -18.19 14.80 -10.15
C GLY A 386 -17.13 15.83 -9.72
N TRP A 387 -15.85 15.45 -9.70
CA TRP A 387 -14.74 16.34 -9.37
C TRP A 387 -14.35 17.20 -10.58
N THR A 388 -15.13 18.27 -10.78
CA THR A 388 -15.02 19.10 -12.00
C THR A 388 -13.68 19.79 -12.19
N GLN A 389 -13.00 20.19 -11.11
CA GLN A 389 -11.70 20.85 -11.20
C GLN A 389 -10.60 19.85 -11.59
N ASP A 390 -10.50 18.73 -10.87
CA ASP A 390 -9.55 17.65 -11.17
C ASP A 390 -9.76 17.06 -12.57
N TYR A 391 -11.02 16.89 -12.98
CA TYR A 391 -11.36 16.51 -14.36
C TYR A 391 -10.75 17.47 -15.38
N ARG A 392 -10.94 18.79 -15.20
CA ARG A 392 -10.43 19.81 -16.12
C ARG A 392 -8.90 19.82 -16.15
N ASP A 393 -8.25 19.73 -15.00
CA ASP A 393 -6.80 19.79 -14.89
C ASP A 393 -6.13 18.54 -15.48
N CYS A 394 -6.69 17.36 -15.21
CA CYS A 394 -6.25 16.09 -15.79
C CYS A 394 -6.45 16.07 -17.31
N TYR A 395 -7.63 16.48 -17.79
CA TYR A 395 -7.92 16.56 -19.23
C TYR A 395 -6.98 17.54 -19.95
N TYR A 396 -6.73 18.71 -19.36
CA TYR A 396 -5.80 19.68 -19.92
C TYR A 396 -4.38 19.09 -20.04
N SER A 397 -3.88 18.45 -18.98
CA SER A 397 -2.55 17.82 -18.97
C SER A 397 -2.43 16.72 -20.03
N TYR A 398 -3.45 15.87 -20.15
CA TYR A 398 -3.54 14.83 -21.18
C TYR A 398 -3.45 15.43 -22.59
N MET A 399 -4.27 16.44 -22.89
CA MET A 399 -4.30 17.09 -24.20
C MET A 399 -2.99 17.80 -24.54
N GLU A 400 -2.33 18.42 -23.55
CA GLU A 400 -1.02 19.03 -23.73
C GLU A 400 0.04 17.98 -24.10
N LYS A 401 0.10 16.86 -23.36
CA LYS A 401 1.04 15.77 -23.65
C LYS A 401 0.76 15.11 -25.01
N LYS A 402 -0.51 14.86 -25.33
CA LYS A 402 -0.94 14.37 -26.65
C LYS A 402 -0.47 15.29 -27.77
N ARG A 403 -0.76 16.59 -27.69
CA ARG A 403 -0.32 17.58 -28.68
C ARG A 403 1.21 17.62 -28.83
N THR A 404 1.97 17.56 -27.73
CA THR A 404 3.43 17.61 -27.79
C THR A 404 4.04 16.36 -28.43
N SER A 405 3.44 15.20 -28.23
CA SER A 405 3.90 13.91 -28.78
C SER A 405 3.44 13.65 -30.21
N GLU A 406 2.34 14.26 -30.66
CA GLU A 406 1.84 14.10 -32.03
C GLU A 406 2.81 14.69 -33.09
N PRO A 407 2.96 14.04 -34.26
CA PRO A 407 3.73 14.58 -35.37
C PRO A 407 3.07 15.83 -35.96
N PHE A 408 3.84 16.63 -36.70
CA PHE A 408 3.31 17.85 -37.34
C PHE A 408 2.27 17.48 -38.42
N GLY A 409 1.04 17.99 -38.25
CA GLY A 409 -0.08 17.74 -39.14
C GLY A 409 -1.30 18.59 -38.77
N TYR A 410 -2.40 18.41 -39.50
CA TYR A 410 -3.64 19.19 -39.27
C TYR A 410 -4.17 19.05 -37.83
N ALA A 411 -4.15 17.83 -37.25
CA ALA A 411 -4.55 17.58 -35.87
C ALA A 411 -3.76 18.43 -34.87
N LYS A 412 -2.43 18.42 -34.95
CA LYS A 412 -1.56 19.25 -34.10
C LYS A 412 -1.80 20.75 -34.27
N VAL A 413 -2.09 21.22 -35.49
CA VAL A 413 -2.44 22.63 -35.75
C VAL A 413 -3.74 22.98 -35.04
N MET A 414 -4.78 22.17 -35.20
CA MET A 414 -6.07 22.38 -34.56
C MET A 414 -5.97 22.32 -33.03
N ASP A 415 -5.22 21.36 -32.48
CA ASP A 415 -4.96 21.27 -31.04
C ASP A 415 -4.14 22.46 -30.52
N THR A 416 -3.21 22.98 -31.31
CA THR A 416 -2.44 24.18 -30.94
C THR A 416 -3.32 25.44 -30.90
N ILE A 417 -4.25 25.57 -31.86
CA ILE A 417 -5.27 26.63 -31.85
C ILE A 417 -6.17 26.48 -30.61
N SER A 418 -6.70 25.28 -30.36
CA SER A 418 -7.56 24.99 -29.21
C SER A 418 -6.87 25.28 -27.87
N TRP A 419 -5.60 24.91 -27.75
CA TRP A 419 -4.74 25.23 -26.61
C TRP A 419 -4.62 26.75 -26.40
N PHE A 420 -4.25 27.48 -27.45
CA PHE A 420 -4.01 28.93 -27.38
C PHE A 420 -5.26 29.72 -27.02
N TYR A 421 -6.39 29.41 -27.66
CA TYR A 421 -7.62 30.19 -27.51
C TYR A 421 -8.43 29.81 -26.28
N TRP A 422 -8.55 28.52 -25.96
CA TRP A 422 -9.50 28.02 -24.97
C TRP A 422 -8.89 27.11 -23.91
N GLY A 423 -7.59 26.82 -24.00
CA GLY A 423 -6.95 25.81 -23.15
C GLY A 423 -7.71 24.49 -23.22
N TYR A 424 -8.08 24.05 -24.43
CA TYR A 424 -8.92 22.86 -24.62
C TYR A 424 -10.30 22.91 -23.94
N GLY A 425 -10.83 24.11 -23.73
CA GLY A 425 -12.13 24.33 -23.07
C GLY A 425 -12.08 24.35 -21.54
N THR A 426 -10.90 24.19 -20.93
CA THR A 426 -10.77 24.13 -19.46
C THR A 426 -10.46 25.49 -18.83
N LYS A 427 -9.90 26.44 -19.60
CA LYS A 427 -9.41 27.74 -19.12
C LYS A 427 -10.25 28.90 -19.68
N MET A 428 -11.32 29.28 -18.95
CA MET A 428 -12.24 30.34 -19.39
C MET A 428 -11.59 31.75 -19.48
N TYR A 429 -10.46 31.99 -18.81
CA TYR A 429 -9.77 33.28 -18.86
C TYR A 429 -9.06 33.54 -20.21
N ASN A 430 -8.63 32.48 -20.92
CA ASN A 430 -7.96 32.61 -22.23
C ASN A 430 -8.84 33.29 -23.29
N PRO A 431 -10.10 32.85 -23.53
CA PRO A 431 -10.96 33.52 -24.51
C PRO A 431 -11.30 34.95 -24.12
N ILE A 432 -11.51 35.23 -22.82
CA ILE A 432 -11.77 36.59 -22.34
C ILE A 432 -10.56 37.50 -22.59
N ALA A 433 -9.35 37.03 -22.24
CA ALA A 433 -8.11 37.76 -22.48
C ALA A 433 -7.87 37.97 -23.98
N PHE A 434 -8.21 37.00 -24.83
CA PHE A 434 -8.12 37.12 -26.28
C PHE A 434 -9.07 38.18 -26.83
N ILE A 435 -10.32 38.22 -26.35
CA ILE A 435 -11.30 39.25 -26.74
C ILE A 435 -10.78 40.64 -26.35
N ILE A 436 -10.26 40.79 -25.13
CA ILE A 436 -9.72 42.07 -24.63
C ILE A 436 -8.47 42.48 -25.42
N SER A 437 -7.52 41.58 -25.63
CA SER A 437 -6.28 41.87 -26.36
C SER A 437 -6.56 42.20 -27.82
N SER A 438 -7.47 41.47 -28.47
CA SER A 438 -7.95 41.79 -29.82
C SER A 438 -8.58 43.18 -29.85
N ALA A 439 -9.47 43.51 -28.91
CA ALA A 439 -10.07 44.84 -28.84
C ALA A 439 -9.03 45.95 -28.70
N LEU A 440 -8.01 45.74 -27.87
CA LEU A 440 -6.90 46.68 -27.71
C LEU A 440 -6.05 46.83 -28.97
N ILE A 441 -5.70 45.72 -29.63
CA ILE A 441 -4.92 45.73 -30.88
C ILE A 441 -5.69 46.47 -31.97
N PHE A 442 -6.97 46.13 -32.18
CA PHE A 442 -7.82 46.83 -33.14
C PHE A 442 -7.97 48.32 -32.79
N ALA A 443 -8.05 48.67 -31.51
CA ALA A 443 -8.12 50.06 -31.08
C ALA A 443 -6.83 50.82 -31.39
N LEU A 444 -5.66 50.18 -31.20
CA LEU A 444 -4.35 50.75 -31.53
C LEU A 444 -4.17 50.92 -33.04
N ILE A 445 -4.53 49.90 -33.84
CA ILE A 445 -4.49 49.95 -35.30
C ILE A 445 -5.41 51.06 -35.81
N TYR A 446 -6.66 51.10 -35.33
CA TYR A 446 -7.61 52.14 -35.71
C TYR A 446 -7.10 53.53 -35.34
N TYR A 447 -6.65 53.71 -34.10
CA TYR A 447 -6.09 54.96 -33.63
C TYR A 447 -4.88 55.42 -34.45
N GLY A 448 -3.97 54.49 -34.78
CA GLY A 448 -2.78 54.73 -35.60
C GLY A 448 -3.11 55.08 -37.05
N LEU A 449 -3.95 54.29 -37.72
CA LEU A 449 -4.37 54.51 -39.10
C LEU A 449 -5.14 55.82 -39.27
N VAL A 450 -6.05 56.14 -38.35
CA VAL A 450 -6.78 57.41 -38.40
C VAL A 450 -5.82 58.57 -38.23
N ARG A 451 -4.84 58.49 -37.31
CA ARG A 451 -3.81 59.55 -37.16
C ARG A 451 -2.88 59.67 -38.37
N PHE A 452 -2.47 58.55 -38.97
CA PHE A 452 -1.60 58.56 -40.13
C PHE A 452 -2.29 59.18 -41.35
N LYS A 453 -3.52 58.76 -41.66
CA LYS A 453 -4.30 59.36 -42.75
C LYS A 453 -4.68 60.81 -42.48
N TRP A 454 -4.86 61.19 -41.21
CA TRP A 454 -5.05 62.59 -40.84
C TRP A 454 -3.79 63.43 -41.07
N ALA A 455 -2.61 62.93 -40.67
CA ALA A 455 -1.33 63.60 -40.95
C ALA A 455 -1.09 63.76 -42.46
N GLU A 456 -1.46 62.77 -43.27
CA GLU A 456 -1.41 62.84 -44.73
C GLU A 456 -2.37 63.91 -45.29
N ALA A 457 -3.59 64.00 -44.76
CA ALA A 457 -4.57 65.01 -45.14
C ALA A 457 -4.12 66.44 -44.77
N VAL A 458 -3.51 66.62 -43.59
CA VAL A 458 -2.93 67.90 -43.16
C VAL A 458 -1.74 68.29 -44.05
N ASN A 459 -0.83 67.36 -44.35
CA ASN A 459 0.29 67.63 -45.26
C ASN A 459 -0.15 68.01 -46.67
N LYS A 460 -1.19 67.35 -47.21
CA LYS A 460 -1.79 67.72 -48.52
C LYS A 460 -2.45 69.11 -48.49
N SER A 461 -2.90 69.59 -47.33
CA SER A 461 -3.49 70.92 -47.16
C SER A 461 -2.48 72.07 -46.99
N ASN A 462 -1.21 71.77 -46.75
CA ASN A 462 -0.14 72.75 -46.47
C ASN A 462 0.72 73.15 -47.69
N GLN A 463 0.23 72.97 -48.92
CA GLN A 463 0.93 73.45 -50.11
C GLN A 463 0.91 74.99 -50.21
N PRO A 464 2.01 75.66 -50.66
CA PRO A 464 2.06 77.12 -50.72
C PRO A 464 1.06 77.64 -51.76
N GLY A 465 0.00 78.31 -51.31
CA GLY A 465 -1.03 78.92 -52.16
C GLY A 465 -2.48 78.60 -51.82
N CYS A 466 -2.75 77.70 -50.87
CA CYS A 466 -4.13 77.36 -50.50
C CYS A 466 -4.73 78.37 -49.50
N LYS A 467 -5.62 79.26 -49.96
CA LYS A 467 -6.47 80.08 -49.08
C LYS A 467 -7.56 79.18 -48.46
N ILE A 468 -7.37 78.85 -47.18
CA ILE A 468 -8.38 78.36 -46.21
C ILE A 468 -9.42 77.40 -46.79
N CYS A 469 -9.19 76.09 -46.66
CA CYS A 469 -10.23 75.08 -46.83
C CYS A 469 -11.25 75.18 -45.67
N PRO A 470 -12.56 75.39 -45.92
CA PRO A 470 -13.59 75.54 -44.88
C PRO A 470 -13.80 74.32 -43.97
N TRP A 471 -13.19 73.18 -44.32
CA TRP A 471 -13.31 71.91 -43.60
C TRP A 471 -12.06 71.55 -42.76
N ALA A 472 -10.99 72.36 -42.82
CA ALA A 472 -9.79 72.15 -42.02
C ALA A 472 -10.01 72.70 -40.59
N LYS A 473 -10.77 71.95 -39.77
CA LYS A 473 -10.81 72.18 -38.32
C LYS A 473 -9.38 72.21 -37.78
N THR A 474 -9.04 73.21 -36.96
CA THR A 474 -7.69 73.34 -36.39
C THR A 474 -7.35 72.16 -35.46
N GLU A 475 -6.06 71.85 -35.29
CA GLU A 475 -5.56 70.75 -34.44
C GLU A 475 -6.14 70.78 -33.00
N ARG A 476 -6.57 71.95 -32.53
CA ARG A 476 -7.15 72.19 -31.20
C ARG A 476 -8.62 71.73 -31.09
N ASP A 477 -9.38 71.77 -32.19
CA ASP A 477 -10.81 71.37 -32.22
C ASP A 477 -10.98 69.86 -32.41
N VAL A 478 -10.09 69.20 -33.17
CA VAL A 478 -10.18 67.76 -33.52
C VAL A 478 -9.55 66.84 -32.46
N LYS A 479 -8.52 67.30 -31.72
CA LYS A 479 -7.95 66.53 -30.60
C LYS A 479 -8.99 66.15 -29.53
N SER A 480 -10.08 66.93 -29.42
CA SER A 480 -11.20 66.63 -28.51
C SER A 480 -12.06 65.43 -28.99
N GLU A 481 -12.06 65.13 -30.29
CA GLU A 481 -12.98 64.14 -30.87
C GLU A 481 -12.38 62.74 -31.00
N LEU A 482 -11.06 62.57 -31.12
CA LEU A 482 -10.40 61.26 -31.33
C LEU A 482 -9.58 60.80 -30.10
N SER A 483 -10.27 60.41 -29.04
CA SER A 483 -9.68 59.76 -27.86
C SER A 483 -9.46 58.27 -28.12
N PHE A 484 -8.35 57.70 -27.60
CA PHE A 484 -8.15 56.23 -27.54
C PHE A 484 -9.35 55.51 -26.91
N LYS A 485 -10.04 56.15 -25.96
CA LYS A 485 -11.28 55.64 -25.36
C LYS A 485 -12.37 55.33 -26.41
N LYS A 486 -12.52 56.21 -27.41
CA LYS A 486 -13.52 56.02 -28.49
C LYS A 486 -13.09 54.94 -29.48
N ALA A 487 -11.80 54.86 -29.79
CA ALA A 487 -11.24 53.77 -30.59
C ALA A 487 -11.44 52.40 -29.92
N LEU A 488 -11.25 52.32 -28.60
CA LEU A 488 -11.47 51.09 -27.83
C LEU A 488 -12.94 50.67 -27.80
N ILE A 489 -13.86 51.61 -27.57
CA ILE A 489 -15.31 51.35 -27.62
C ILE A 489 -15.72 50.84 -29.00
N PHE A 490 -15.19 51.44 -30.07
CA PHE A 490 -15.44 50.99 -31.44
C PHE A 490 -14.94 49.56 -31.70
N SER A 491 -13.71 49.25 -31.30
CA SER A 491 -13.15 47.89 -31.43
C SER A 491 -13.92 46.84 -30.64
N MET A 492 -14.35 47.16 -29.42
CA MET A 492 -15.18 46.26 -28.62
C MET A 492 -16.53 45.98 -29.29
N ARG A 493 -17.16 46.97 -29.94
CA ARG A 493 -18.43 46.78 -30.69
C ARG A 493 -18.29 45.95 -31.96
N ILE A 494 -17.12 45.95 -32.60
CA ILE A 494 -16.86 45.08 -33.76
C ILE A 494 -16.71 43.63 -33.32
N ILE A 495 -16.05 43.40 -32.18
CA ILE A 495 -15.72 42.06 -31.68
C ILE A 495 -16.91 41.45 -30.92
N LEU A 496 -17.67 42.24 -30.18
CA LEU A 496 -18.85 41.81 -29.43
C LEU A 496 -20.10 42.43 -30.08
N PRO A 497 -21.01 41.63 -30.65
CA PRO A 497 -22.21 42.13 -31.32
C PRO A 497 -23.27 42.54 -30.27
N ILE A 498 -22.97 43.60 -29.51
CA ILE A 498 -23.87 44.24 -28.56
C ILE A 498 -24.61 45.36 -29.34
N GLU A 499 -25.93 45.28 -29.50
CA GLU A 499 -26.82 46.22 -30.25
C GLU A 499 -26.54 47.72 -29.97
N LYS A 500 -26.90 48.76 -30.75
CA LYS A 500 -27.63 49.05 -32.02
C LYS A 500 -26.85 50.18 -32.75
N LYS A 501 -27.08 50.38 -34.05
CA LYS A 501 -26.20 51.07 -35.02
C LYS A 501 -26.03 52.60 -34.90
N ASP A 502 -26.75 53.31 -34.03
CA ASP A 502 -27.07 54.73 -34.32
C ASP A 502 -26.38 55.81 -33.48
N ASP A 503 -25.48 55.49 -32.54
CA ASP A 503 -24.91 56.52 -31.64
C ASP A 503 -23.47 56.97 -31.93
N PHE A 504 -22.90 56.69 -33.11
CA PHE A 504 -21.52 57.14 -33.40
C PHE A 504 -21.28 57.49 -34.88
N GLU A 505 -21.86 58.58 -35.37
CA GLU A 505 -21.41 59.21 -36.62
C GLU A 505 -20.11 59.98 -36.39
N ILE A 506 -18.97 59.40 -36.79
CA ILE A 506 -17.76 60.20 -37.02
C ILE A 506 -17.82 60.72 -38.46
N LYS A 507 -18.16 62.00 -38.64
CA LYS A 507 -18.27 62.65 -39.96
C LYS A 507 -16.90 62.84 -40.62
N TYR A 508 -16.42 61.83 -41.37
CA TYR A 508 -15.30 61.94 -42.31
C TYR A 508 -15.69 61.38 -43.70
N ALA A 509 -16.23 62.24 -44.57
CA ALA A 509 -17.00 61.82 -45.74
C ALA A 509 -16.23 61.12 -46.89
N HIS A 510 -14.90 61.13 -46.93
CA HIS A 510 -14.14 60.44 -48.01
C HIS A 510 -13.02 59.50 -47.54
N ILE A 511 -12.37 59.77 -46.41
CA ILE A 511 -11.45 58.80 -45.77
C ILE A 511 -12.24 57.66 -45.11
N GLY A 512 -13.46 57.98 -44.63
CA GLY A 512 -14.37 57.03 -44.02
C GLY A 512 -14.74 55.86 -44.92
N LYS A 513 -15.03 56.05 -46.21
CA LYS A 513 -15.53 54.97 -47.09
C LYS A 513 -14.50 53.87 -47.40
N ILE A 514 -13.22 54.22 -47.59
CA ILE A 514 -12.16 53.23 -47.90
C ILE A 514 -11.72 52.49 -46.63
N ILE A 515 -11.58 53.22 -45.51
CA ILE A 515 -11.35 52.61 -44.19
C ILE A 515 -12.53 51.72 -43.80
N TRP A 516 -13.78 52.14 -44.08
CA TRP A 516 -14.97 51.33 -43.82
C TRP A 516 -14.98 50.03 -44.59
N ILE A 517 -14.47 49.94 -45.82
CA ILE A 517 -14.49 48.69 -46.60
C ILE A 517 -13.42 47.72 -46.08
N GLU A 518 -12.19 48.16 -45.83
CA GLU A 518 -11.13 47.29 -45.31
C GLU A 518 -11.36 46.89 -43.84
N ILE A 519 -11.86 47.81 -43.00
CA ILE A 519 -12.27 47.51 -41.62
C ILE A 519 -13.57 46.71 -41.60
N ALA A 520 -14.51 46.90 -42.52
CA ALA A 520 -15.69 46.03 -42.60
C ALA A 520 -15.29 44.63 -43.06
N VAL A 521 -14.34 44.46 -43.99
CA VAL A 521 -13.89 43.12 -44.41
C VAL A 521 -13.12 42.41 -43.29
N PHE A 522 -12.16 43.08 -42.65
CA PHE A 522 -11.45 42.50 -41.51
C PHE A 522 -12.34 42.32 -40.28
N GLY A 523 -13.21 43.28 -39.99
CA GLY A 523 -14.20 43.22 -38.93
C GLY A 523 -15.28 42.18 -39.18
N PHE A 524 -15.68 41.95 -40.44
CA PHE A 524 -16.63 40.89 -40.83
C PHE A 524 -15.97 39.52 -40.79
N LEU A 525 -14.70 39.39 -41.21
CA LEU A 525 -13.93 38.14 -41.05
C LEU A 525 -13.68 37.83 -39.57
N ALA A 526 -13.31 38.83 -38.77
CA ALA A 526 -13.12 38.68 -37.33
C ALA A 526 -14.45 38.42 -36.61
N ALA A 527 -15.55 39.10 -36.96
CA ALA A 527 -16.86 38.87 -36.37
C ALA A 527 -17.45 37.52 -36.76
N ASN A 528 -17.28 37.06 -38.00
CA ASN A 528 -17.70 35.71 -38.40
C ASN A 528 -16.83 34.63 -37.75
N PHE A 529 -15.53 34.88 -37.58
CA PHE A 529 -14.65 33.98 -36.83
C PHE A 529 -15.01 33.98 -35.34
N VAL A 530 -15.29 35.13 -34.73
CA VAL A 530 -15.73 35.25 -33.33
C VAL A 530 -17.13 34.66 -33.14
N ASN A 531 -18.05 34.81 -34.08
CA ASN A 531 -19.36 34.16 -34.04
C ASN A 531 -19.27 32.65 -34.21
N TYR A 532 -18.38 32.16 -35.07
CA TYR A 532 -18.04 30.73 -35.17
C TYR A 532 -17.42 30.22 -33.86
N LEU A 533 -16.49 30.97 -33.26
CA LEU A 533 -15.91 30.66 -31.95
C LEU A 533 -16.98 30.68 -30.85
N LEU A 534 -17.92 31.64 -30.86
CA LEU A 534 -19.04 31.73 -29.91
C LEU A 534 -20.04 30.58 -30.07
N SER A 535 -20.35 30.16 -31.31
CA SER A 535 -21.21 28.99 -31.54
C SER A 535 -20.56 27.70 -31.07
N GLU A 536 -19.25 27.57 -31.20
CA GLU A 536 -18.50 26.39 -30.74
C GLU A 536 -18.33 26.36 -29.21
N VAL A 537 -18.14 27.53 -28.62
CA VAL A 537 -18.23 27.73 -27.17
C VAL A 537 -19.62 27.33 -26.68
N GLN A 538 -20.70 27.82 -27.29
CA GLN A 538 -22.07 27.46 -26.92
C GLN A 538 -22.40 25.98 -27.14
N SER A 539 -21.83 25.33 -28.15
CA SER A 539 -22.02 23.90 -28.41
C SER A 539 -21.34 23.03 -27.34
N HIS A 540 -20.19 23.46 -26.81
CA HIS A 540 -19.49 22.81 -25.70
C HIS A 540 -20.11 23.09 -24.33
N PHE A 541 -20.90 24.16 -24.19
CA PHE A 541 -21.64 24.50 -22.96
C PHE A 541 -23.06 23.92 -22.90
N LYS A 542 -23.52 23.15 -23.90
CA LYS A 542 -24.70 22.32 -23.73
C LYS A 542 -24.31 21.10 -22.87
N PRO A 543 -24.87 20.92 -21.66
CA PRO A 543 -24.80 19.61 -21.03
C PRO A 543 -25.51 18.59 -21.94
N PRO A 544 -25.11 17.31 -21.94
CA PRO A 544 -26.00 16.26 -22.42
C PRO A 544 -27.34 16.30 -21.68
#